data_AF-A0A9Q0HJ70-F1
#
_entry.id   AF-A0A9Q0HJ70-F1
#
_cell.length_a   1.000
_cell.length_b   1.000
_cell.length_c   1.000
_cell.angle_alpha   90.00
_cell.angle_beta   90.00
_cell.angle_gamma   90.00
#
_symmetry.space_group_name_H-M   'P 1'
#
loop_
_entity.id
_entity.type
_entity.pdbx_description
1 polymer ?
#
loop_
_entity_poly.entity_id
_entity_poly.type
_entity_poly.pdbx_seq_one_letter_code
_entity_poly.pdbx_strand_id
1 'polypeptide(L)'
;MADKPSRGLVLYGDGLAHLISPSHTNLHSLAAQGVCGFLSLPHSPHAETEDERVVRELAQLLDSNDAYISNDGERAVECQQTSLLPTISERFMGLRAAILATNANVKCFGRKLGFTVFQIDELTNCLNGSPQDVIVSEILKLLGFEEGRILETSEFDLVLLHIGQGEKENDLEWVNDLVGGIIRTAQPGSEVGSRLHFSIIMSYGAVSNDEDSNLLI
;
A
#
# COMPACT_ATOMS: atom_id res chain seq x y z
N MET A 1 5.43 6.89 28.80
CA MET A 1 5.60 5.51 28.31
C MET A 1 4.43 5.22 27.39
N ALA A 2 4.66 4.74 26.17
CA ALA A 2 3.58 4.32 25.29
C ALA A 2 2.93 3.05 25.88
N ASP A 3 1.66 3.13 26.26
CA ASP A 3 0.90 2.03 26.89
C ASP A 3 0.45 0.96 25.88
N LYS A 4 0.34 1.30 24.60
CA LYS A 4 -0.05 0.39 23.50
C LYS A 4 0.90 0.49 22.29
N PRO A 5 1.07 -0.57 21.49
CA PRO A 5 1.90 -0.53 20.27
C PRO A 5 1.28 0.35 19.18
N SER A 6 2.12 0.90 18.30
CA SER A 6 1.69 1.61 17.09
C SER A 6 1.30 0.63 15.98
N ARG A 7 0.57 1.12 14.98
CA ARG A 7 0.03 0.38 13.84
C ARG A 7 0.38 1.08 12.54
N GLY A 8 0.87 0.34 11.56
CA GLY A 8 1.28 0.89 10.26
C GLY A 8 0.20 0.71 9.20
N LEU A 9 -0.14 1.79 8.50
CA LEU A 9 -0.90 1.76 7.25
C LEU A 9 -0.06 2.37 6.14
N VAL A 10 0.16 1.62 5.07
CA VAL A 10 0.88 2.08 3.88
C VAL A 10 -0.04 2.02 2.68
N LEU A 11 -0.28 3.16 2.04
CA LEU A 11 -0.97 3.22 0.74
C LEU A 11 0.09 3.33 -0.35
N TYR A 12 0.10 2.38 -1.27
CA TYR A 12 0.95 2.38 -2.45
C TYR A 12 0.10 2.55 -3.71
N GLY A 13 0.13 3.75 -4.28
CA GLY A 13 -0.47 4.08 -5.56
C GLY A 13 0.53 3.84 -6.69
N ASP A 14 0.45 2.69 -7.33
CA ASP A 14 1.30 2.31 -8.45
C ASP A 14 0.86 3.04 -9.74
N GLY A 15 1.78 3.79 -10.35
CA GLY A 15 1.51 4.59 -11.54
C GLY A 15 0.66 5.84 -11.32
N LEU A 16 0.32 6.21 -10.08
CA LEU A 16 -0.61 7.32 -9.81
C LEU A 16 0.06 8.69 -9.61
N ALA A 17 1.39 8.76 -9.49
CA ALA A 17 2.08 10.01 -9.14
C ALA A 17 1.87 11.12 -10.18
N HIS A 18 1.86 10.78 -11.48
CA HIS A 18 1.72 11.76 -12.56
C HIS A 18 0.30 12.36 -12.65
N LEU A 19 -0.70 11.72 -12.04
CA LEU A 19 -2.09 12.17 -12.04
C LEU A 19 -2.34 13.24 -10.96
N ILE A 20 -1.39 13.47 -10.04
CA ILE A 20 -1.56 14.38 -8.91
C ILE A 20 -1.67 15.83 -9.39
N SER A 21 -2.89 16.34 -9.31
CA SER A 21 -3.22 17.75 -9.55
C SER A 21 -3.55 18.52 -8.26
N PRO A 22 -3.63 19.86 -8.30
CA PRO A 22 -4.04 20.68 -7.15
C PRO A 22 -5.46 20.41 -6.61
N SER A 23 -6.33 19.71 -7.34
CA SER A 23 -7.68 19.39 -6.87
C SER A 23 -7.70 18.32 -5.77
N HIS A 24 -6.64 17.51 -5.65
CA HIS A 24 -6.53 16.42 -4.67
C HIS A 24 -6.13 16.95 -3.28
N THR A 25 -7.04 17.72 -2.68
CA THR A 25 -6.78 18.48 -1.45
C THR A 25 -6.43 17.61 -0.24
N ASN A 26 -6.93 16.38 -0.14
CA ASN A 26 -6.62 15.50 0.99
C ASN A 26 -5.18 14.98 0.91
N LEU A 27 -4.70 14.64 -0.29
CA LEU A 27 -3.30 14.26 -0.51
C LEU A 27 -2.35 15.41 -0.16
N HIS A 28 -2.65 16.63 -0.64
CA HIS A 28 -1.87 17.82 -0.31
C HIS A 28 -1.93 18.15 1.18
N SER A 29 -3.08 17.97 1.82
CA SER A 29 -3.24 18.18 3.27
C SER A 29 -2.39 17.20 4.07
N LEU A 30 -2.35 15.92 3.68
CA LEU A 30 -1.49 14.94 4.33
C LEU A 30 -0.01 15.29 4.14
N ALA A 31 0.38 15.63 2.91
CA ALA A 31 1.75 16.03 2.58
C ALA A 31 2.22 17.23 3.40
N ALA A 32 1.34 18.21 3.64
CA ALA A 32 1.62 19.39 4.46
C ALA A 32 1.79 19.08 5.96
N GLN A 33 1.19 18.00 6.45
CA GLN A 33 1.27 17.57 7.86
C GLN A 33 2.42 16.58 8.12
N GLY A 34 2.88 15.88 7.07
CA GLY A 34 3.87 14.82 7.15
C GLY A 34 5.26 15.21 6.66
N VAL A 35 6.13 14.21 6.54
CA VAL A 35 7.43 14.33 5.88
C VAL A 35 7.29 13.76 4.48
N CYS A 36 7.57 14.57 3.47
CA CYS A 36 7.55 14.16 2.07
C CYS A 36 8.98 13.96 1.56
N GLY A 37 9.17 12.98 0.69
CA GLY A 37 10.45 12.70 0.05
C GLY A 37 10.25 11.95 -1.27
N PHE A 38 11.29 11.94 -2.08
CA PHE A 38 11.34 11.16 -3.31
C PHE A 38 12.20 9.92 -3.10
N LEU A 39 11.67 8.76 -3.46
CA LEU A 39 12.42 7.51 -3.49
C LEU A 39 12.75 7.21 -4.95
N SER A 40 14.03 7.34 -5.30
CA SER A 40 14.52 6.86 -6.60
C SER A 40 14.79 5.36 -6.49
N LEU A 41 14.11 4.58 -7.34
CA LEU A 41 14.30 3.14 -7.39
C LEU A 41 15.44 2.83 -8.38
N PRO A 42 16.48 2.08 -7.96
CA PRO A 42 17.64 1.83 -8.81
C PRO A 42 17.32 0.90 -9.98
N HIS A 43 17.95 1.18 -11.14
CA HIS A 43 18.15 0.28 -12.28
C HIS A 43 16.90 -0.52 -12.75
N SER A 44 15.95 0.13 -13.42
CA SER A 44 14.94 -0.63 -14.17
C SER A 44 15.62 -1.41 -15.31
N PRO A 45 15.30 -2.71 -15.49
CA PRO A 45 15.77 -3.46 -16.65
C PRO A 45 15.29 -2.82 -17.95
N HIS A 46 16.11 -2.86 -19.00
CA HIS A 46 15.79 -2.27 -20.31
C HIS A 46 14.55 -2.87 -21.00
N ALA A 47 14.05 -4.03 -20.54
CA ALA A 47 12.91 -4.74 -21.11
C ALA A 47 11.97 -5.29 -20.01
N GLU A 48 11.79 -4.53 -18.93
CA GLU A 48 10.86 -4.88 -17.85
C GLU A 48 9.41 -4.65 -18.28
N THR A 49 8.54 -5.61 -17.99
CA THR A 49 7.09 -5.45 -18.16
C THR A 49 6.48 -4.68 -16.98
N GLU A 50 5.28 -4.13 -17.17
CA GLU A 50 4.55 -3.45 -16.08
C GLU A 50 4.40 -4.34 -14.84
N ASP A 51 4.01 -5.60 -15.04
CA ASP A 51 3.83 -6.55 -13.95
C ASP A 51 5.13 -6.86 -13.19
N GLU A 52 6.26 -6.96 -13.89
CA GLU A 52 7.57 -7.15 -13.27
C GLU A 52 8.01 -5.88 -12.52
N ARG A 53 7.77 -4.70 -13.09
CA ARG A 53 8.04 -3.41 -12.46
C ARG A 53 7.33 -3.33 -11.12
N VAL A 54 6.01 -3.56 -11.09
CA VAL A 54 5.21 -3.45 -9.85
C VAL A 54 5.75 -4.37 -8.76
N VAL A 55 6.10 -5.61 -9.09
CA VAL A 55 6.66 -6.55 -8.12
C VAL A 55 8.05 -6.09 -7.64
N ARG A 56 8.91 -5.59 -8.53
CA ARG A 56 10.24 -5.06 -8.18
C ARG A 56 10.15 -3.84 -7.26
N GLU A 57 9.29 -2.88 -7.59
CA GLU A 57 9.10 -1.67 -6.78
C GLU A 57 8.58 -2.04 -5.39
N LEU A 58 7.57 -2.91 -5.33
CA LEU A 58 7.05 -3.42 -4.06
C LEU A 58 8.12 -4.18 -3.27
N ALA A 59 8.96 -4.98 -3.95
CA ALA A 59 10.07 -5.68 -3.30
C ALA A 59 11.06 -4.70 -2.66
N GLN A 60 11.38 -3.60 -3.35
CA GLN A 60 12.26 -2.55 -2.85
C GLN A 60 11.63 -1.80 -1.66
N LEU A 61 10.32 -1.51 -1.71
CA LEU A 61 9.59 -0.86 -0.61
C LEU A 61 9.54 -1.72 0.65
N LEU A 62 9.49 -3.04 0.49
CA LEU A 62 9.42 -4.01 1.58
C LEU A 62 10.79 -4.55 2.01
N ASP A 63 11.89 -4.00 1.50
CA ASP A 63 13.26 -4.47 1.72
C ASP A 63 13.41 -5.99 1.49
N SER A 64 12.92 -6.43 0.33
CA SER A 64 12.76 -7.84 -0.05
C SER A 64 13.23 -8.13 -1.47
N ASN A 65 14.18 -7.35 -1.99
CA ASN A 65 14.75 -7.54 -3.33
C ASN A 65 15.32 -8.94 -3.57
N ASP A 66 15.86 -9.60 -2.54
CA ASP A 66 16.31 -10.99 -2.65
C ASP A 66 15.18 -11.93 -3.11
N ALA A 67 13.94 -11.63 -2.69
CA ALA A 67 12.75 -12.37 -3.08
C ALA A 67 12.34 -12.13 -4.53
N TYR A 68 12.63 -10.95 -5.06
CA TYR A 68 12.45 -10.63 -6.47
C TYR A 68 13.51 -11.31 -7.34
N ILE A 69 14.80 -11.17 -7.00
CA ILE A 69 15.92 -11.74 -7.77
C ILE A 69 15.82 -13.26 -7.86
N SER A 70 15.36 -13.94 -6.79
CA SER A 70 15.15 -15.39 -6.81
C SER A 70 14.12 -15.87 -7.84
N ASN A 71 13.20 -15.01 -8.31
CA ASN A 71 12.17 -15.39 -9.31
C ASN A 71 12.70 -15.37 -10.76
N ASP A 72 13.76 -14.63 -11.07
CA ASP A 72 14.26 -14.49 -12.45
C ASP A 72 14.89 -15.81 -12.97
N GLY A 73 15.24 -16.72 -12.05
CA GLY A 73 15.75 -18.07 -12.38
C GLY A 73 14.66 -19.13 -12.64
N GLU A 74 13.43 -18.92 -12.17
CA GLU A 74 12.34 -19.92 -12.22
C GLU A 74 11.06 -19.26 -12.75
N ARG A 75 10.84 -19.38 -14.07
CA ARG A 75 9.61 -18.91 -14.72
C ARG A 75 8.37 -19.47 -14.03
N ALA A 76 7.56 -18.55 -13.52
CA ALA A 76 6.35 -18.75 -12.74
C ALA A 76 5.41 -19.83 -13.30
N VAL A 77 5.35 -20.98 -12.63
CA VAL A 77 4.19 -21.85 -12.64
C VAL A 77 4.03 -22.39 -11.22
N GLU A 78 2.95 -21.96 -10.57
CA GLU A 78 2.47 -22.30 -9.22
C GLU A 78 3.08 -21.49 -8.06
N CYS A 79 2.23 -20.69 -7.40
CA CYS A 79 2.49 -20.09 -6.09
C CYS A 79 2.54 -21.22 -5.01
N GLN A 80 3.38 -22.24 -5.19
CA GLN A 80 3.66 -23.26 -4.19
C GLN A 80 4.73 -22.74 -3.23
N GLN A 81 4.44 -22.98 -1.96
CA GLN A 81 5.08 -22.40 -0.80
C GLN A 81 6.43 -23.06 -0.54
N THR A 82 7.44 -22.74 -1.35
CA THR A 82 8.81 -23.20 -1.13
C THR A 82 9.79 -22.10 -1.45
N SER A 83 9.89 -21.09 -0.60
CA SER A 83 11.02 -20.15 -0.66
C SER A 83 11.82 -20.22 0.63
N LEU A 84 13.13 -20.47 0.51
CA LEU A 84 14.16 -20.32 1.55
C LEU A 84 14.29 -18.87 2.09
N LEU A 85 13.38 -17.99 1.70
CA LEU A 85 13.43 -16.57 2.01
C LEU A 85 12.68 -16.31 3.31
N PRO A 86 13.28 -15.54 4.24
CA PRO A 86 12.60 -15.19 5.46
C PRO A 86 11.39 -14.30 5.14
N THR A 87 10.25 -14.68 5.70
CA THR A 87 8.99 -13.93 5.68
C THR A 87 9.14 -12.58 6.38
N ILE A 88 8.20 -11.65 6.16
CA ILE A 88 8.15 -10.38 6.90
C ILE A 88 8.09 -10.60 8.40
N SER A 89 7.36 -11.61 8.87
CA SER A 89 7.31 -11.94 10.29
C SER A 89 8.69 -12.35 10.82
N GLU A 90 9.44 -13.18 10.08
CA GLU A 90 10.79 -13.58 10.46
C GLU A 90 11.80 -12.42 10.40
N ARG A 91 11.70 -11.55 9.39
CA ARG A 91 12.57 -10.36 9.23
C ARG A 91 12.32 -9.30 10.30
N PHE A 92 11.06 -9.09 10.67
CA PHE A 92 10.61 -7.98 11.53
C PHE A 92 10.07 -8.46 12.88
N MET A 93 10.76 -9.43 13.51
CA MET A 93 10.52 -9.85 14.90
C MET A 93 9.07 -10.22 15.24
N GLY A 94 8.41 -10.97 14.36
CA GLY A 94 7.03 -11.42 14.55
C GLY A 94 5.97 -10.48 13.97
N LEU A 95 6.35 -9.47 13.18
CA LEU A 95 5.41 -8.52 12.55
C LEU A 95 4.30 -9.27 11.79
N ARG A 96 3.05 -8.94 12.12
CA ARG A 96 1.87 -9.48 11.43
C ARG A 96 1.44 -8.49 10.37
N ALA A 97 1.53 -8.89 9.10
CA ALA A 97 1.29 -8.00 7.98
C ALA A 97 0.21 -8.52 7.05
N ALA A 98 -0.63 -7.60 6.56
CA ALA A 98 -1.65 -7.86 5.55
C ALA A 98 -1.47 -6.96 4.32
N ILE A 99 -1.85 -7.47 3.15
CA ILE A 99 -1.83 -6.73 1.89
C ILE A 99 -3.20 -6.81 1.20
N LEU A 100 -3.72 -5.65 0.82
CA LEU A 100 -4.93 -5.49 0.03
C LEU A 100 -4.52 -5.07 -1.36
N ALA A 101 -4.85 -5.87 -2.38
CA ALA A 101 -4.49 -5.58 -3.76
C ALA A 101 -5.47 -6.22 -4.74
N THR A 102 -5.67 -5.62 -5.91
CA THR A 102 -6.40 -6.27 -7.01
C THR A 102 -5.45 -7.01 -7.96
N ASN A 103 -4.27 -6.44 -8.26
CA ASN A 103 -3.23 -7.05 -9.09
C ASN A 103 -2.80 -8.46 -8.60
N ALA A 104 -2.82 -9.45 -9.50
CA ALA A 104 -2.52 -10.84 -9.17
C ALA A 104 -1.05 -11.08 -8.79
N ASN A 105 -0.12 -10.36 -9.41
CA ASN A 105 1.31 -10.48 -9.17
C ASN A 105 1.68 -9.92 -7.79
N VAL A 106 1.11 -8.77 -7.42
CA VAL A 106 1.20 -8.21 -6.06
C VAL A 106 0.68 -9.19 -5.02
N LYS A 107 -0.48 -9.82 -5.28
CA LYS A 107 -1.04 -10.83 -4.39
C LYS A 107 -0.14 -12.07 -4.25
N CYS A 108 0.37 -12.63 -5.35
CA CYS A 108 1.26 -13.80 -5.26
C CYS A 108 2.58 -13.44 -4.56
N PHE A 109 3.16 -12.28 -4.85
CA PHE A 109 4.38 -11.80 -4.18
C PHE A 109 4.16 -11.54 -2.69
N GLY A 110 3.04 -10.92 -2.30
CA GLY A 110 2.66 -10.75 -0.91
C GLY A 110 2.56 -12.07 -0.15
N ARG A 111 1.93 -13.10 -0.74
CA ARG A 111 1.89 -14.46 -0.13
C ARG A 111 3.28 -15.05 0.04
N LYS A 112 4.17 -14.87 -0.95
CA LYS A 112 5.56 -15.33 -0.88
C LYS A 112 6.31 -14.69 0.29
N LEU A 113 6.04 -13.42 0.59
CA LEU A 113 6.63 -12.71 1.73
C LEU A 113 5.95 -13.00 3.08
N GLY A 114 4.91 -13.83 3.10
CA GLY A 114 4.16 -14.19 4.31
C GLY A 114 3.09 -13.18 4.73
N PHE A 115 2.64 -12.30 3.83
CA PHE A 115 1.46 -11.46 4.09
C PHE A 115 0.18 -12.28 4.05
N THR A 116 -0.79 -11.89 4.87
CA THR A 116 -2.19 -12.27 4.64
C THR A 116 -2.76 -11.39 3.53
N VAL A 117 -3.29 -12.00 2.47
CA VAL A 117 -3.73 -11.28 1.27
C VAL A 117 -5.24 -11.20 1.21
N PHE A 118 -5.78 -9.99 1.05
CA PHE A 118 -7.21 -9.70 0.90
C PHE A 118 -7.51 -9.07 -0.46
N GLN A 119 -8.72 -9.28 -0.98
CA GLN A 119 -9.19 -8.52 -2.13
C GLN A 119 -9.91 -7.25 -1.66
N ILE A 120 -9.63 -6.14 -2.34
CA ILE A 120 -10.30 -4.86 -2.06
C ILE A 120 -11.82 -4.98 -2.28
N ASP A 121 -12.23 -5.71 -3.32
CA ASP A 121 -13.65 -5.85 -3.67
C ASP A 121 -14.44 -6.70 -2.65
N GLU A 122 -13.77 -7.62 -1.95
CA GLU A 122 -14.36 -8.41 -0.87
C GLU A 122 -14.71 -7.53 0.34
N LEU A 123 -13.94 -6.47 0.62
CA LEU A 123 -14.24 -5.51 1.69
C LEU A 123 -15.47 -4.64 1.36
N THR A 124 -15.68 -4.29 0.09
CA THR A 124 -16.76 -3.38 -0.32
C THR A 124 -18.15 -4.03 -0.34
N ASN A 125 -18.23 -5.36 -0.47
CA ASN A 125 -19.51 -6.06 -0.61
C ASN A 125 -20.29 -6.22 0.69
N CYS A 126 -19.76 -5.76 1.82
CA CYS A 126 -20.30 -6.09 3.15
C CYS A 126 -21.31 -5.08 3.72
N LEU A 127 -21.42 -3.83 3.25
CA LEU A 127 -22.21 -2.80 3.97
C LEU A 127 -22.84 -1.70 3.08
N ASN A 128 -24.00 -1.20 3.50
CA ASN A 128 -24.73 -0.07 2.89
C ASN A 128 -24.16 1.27 3.41
N GLY A 129 -23.12 1.81 2.76
CA GLY A 129 -22.51 3.11 3.08
C GLY A 129 -21.86 3.74 1.84
N SER A 130 -21.21 4.90 2.00
CA SER A 130 -20.27 5.36 0.97
C SER A 130 -19.18 4.28 0.84
N PRO A 131 -18.78 3.84 -0.37
CA PRO A 131 -17.83 2.74 -0.51
C PRO A 131 -16.52 2.98 0.26
N GLN A 132 -16.10 4.25 0.31
CA GLN A 132 -14.83 4.65 0.92
C GLN A 132 -14.87 4.62 2.44
N ASP A 133 -15.93 5.11 3.11
CA ASP A 133 -15.99 5.10 4.57
C ASP A 133 -16.05 3.65 5.12
N VAL A 134 -16.70 2.74 4.38
CA VAL A 134 -16.69 1.30 4.69
C VAL A 134 -15.28 0.73 4.59
N ILE A 135 -14.56 1.03 3.51
CA ILE A 135 -13.17 0.56 3.32
C ILE A 135 -12.24 1.11 4.39
N VAL A 136 -12.36 2.39 4.75
CA VAL A 136 -11.58 2.98 5.85
C VAL A 136 -11.85 2.22 7.15
N SER A 137 -13.12 1.98 7.49
CA SER A 137 -13.49 1.25 8.71
C SER A 137 -12.90 -0.15 8.74
N GLU A 138 -13.01 -0.91 7.65
CA GLU A 138 -12.49 -2.28 7.56
C GLU A 138 -10.95 -2.32 7.63
N ILE A 139 -10.24 -1.41 6.94
CA ILE A 139 -8.78 -1.32 7.02
C ILE A 139 -8.34 -0.99 8.45
N LEU A 140 -9.01 -0.04 9.09
CA LEU A 140 -8.72 0.34 10.47
C LEU A 140 -9.02 -0.81 11.45
N LYS A 141 -10.08 -1.60 11.19
CA LYS A 141 -10.42 -2.78 11.97
C LYS A 141 -9.34 -3.86 11.91
N LEU A 142 -8.76 -4.11 10.73
CA LEU A 142 -7.61 -5.03 10.58
C LEU A 142 -6.42 -4.62 11.46
N LEU A 143 -6.22 -3.31 11.65
CA LEU A 143 -5.18 -2.75 12.52
C LEU A 143 -5.58 -2.70 14.01
N GLY A 144 -6.79 -3.14 14.36
CA GLY A 144 -7.32 -3.13 15.71
C GLY A 144 -7.93 -1.79 16.14
N PHE A 145 -8.45 -1.01 15.20
CA PHE A 145 -9.22 0.19 15.48
C PHE A 145 -10.69 -0.03 15.10
N GLU A 146 -11.61 0.12 16.04
CA GLU A 146 -13.05 -0.04 15.81
C GLU A 146 -13.80 1.11 16.48
N GLU A 147 -14.72 1.76 15.76
CA GLU A 147 -15.50 2.92 16.24
C GLU A 147 -14.63 4.05 16.86
N GLY A 148 -13.43 4.26 16.31
CA GLY A 148 -12.49 5.29 16.79
C GLY A 148 -11.73 4.94 18.07
N ARG A 149 -11.84 3.70 18.56
CA ARG A 149 -11.14 3.19 19.74
C ARG A 149 -10.11 2.14 19.39
N ILE A 150 -9.13 1.96 20.27
CA ILE A 150 -8.11 0.91 20.13
C ILE A 150 -8.59 -0.39 20.81
N LEU A 151 -8.69 -1.47 20.04
CA LEU A 151 -8.94 -2.81 20.55
C LEU A 151 -7.73 -3.35 21.31
N GLU A 152 -7.97 -4.21 22.30
CA GLU A 152 -6.89 -4.86 23.06
C GLU A 152 -6.02 -5.78 22.17
N THR A 153 -6.65 -6.39 21.17
CA THR A 153 -6.01 -7.26 20.18
C THR A 153 -6.24 -6.71 18.79
N SER A 154 -5.18 -6.61 17.99
CA SER A 154 -5.28 -6.40 16.53
C SER A 154 -4.97 -7.71 15.82
N GLU A 155 -5.50 -7.89 14.62
CA GLU A 155 -5.08 -9.01 13.76
C GLU A 155 -3.71 -8.73 13.14
N PHE A 156 -3.50 -7.50 12.69
CA PHE A 156 -2.30 -7.06 12.01
C PHE A 156 -1.64 -5.86 12.70
N ASP A 157 -0.34 -5.74 12.51
CA ASP A 157 0.48 -4.61 12.95
C ASP A 157 0.80 -3.67 11.78
N LEU A 158 0.81 -4.20 10.55
CA LEU A 158 1.02 -3.49 9.29
C LEU A 158 -0.03 -3.90 8.26
N VAL A 159 -0.67 -2.92 7.62
CA VAL A 159 -1.52 -3.14 6.45
C VAL A 159 -0.96 -2.33 5.28
N LEU A 160 -0.73 -3.01 4.15
CA LEU A 160 -0.35 -2.39 2.89
C LEU A 160 -1.54 -2.42 1.92
N LEU A 161 -1.94 -1.27 1.41
CA LEU A 161 -2.96 -1.14 0.39
C LEU A 161 -2.30 -0.78 -0.94
N HIS A 162 -2.40 -1.65 -1.93
CA HIS A 162 -1.92 -1.43 -3.29
C HIS A 162 -3.08 -1.08 -4.22
N ILE A 163 -2.93 0.01 -4.99
CA ILE A 163 -3.85 0.43 -6.03
C ILE A 163 -3.04 0.78 -7.26
N GLY A 164 -3.26 0.05 -8.34
CA GLY A 164 -2.66 0.30 -9.65
C GLY A 164 -3.49 1.25 -10.51
N GLN A 165 -2.85 1.89 -11.48
CA GLN A 165 -3.54 2.66 -12.51
C GLN A 165 -4.48 1.76 -13.34
N GLY A 166 -5.72 2.21 -13.54
CA GLY A 166 -6.77 1.49 -14.26
C GLY A 166 -7.52 0.45 -13.43
N GLU A 167 -7.27 0.34 -12.12
CA GLU A 167 -7.95 -0.63 -11.24
C GLU A 167 -9.33 -0.13 -10.74
N LYS A 168 -9.57 1.18 -10.72
CA LYS A 168 -10.81 1.86 -10.30
C LYS A 168 -11.17 3.00 -11.26
N GLU A 169 -12.44 3.37 -11.26
CA GLU A 169 -12.90 4.58 -11.97
C GLU A 169 -12.34 5.81 -11.24
N ASN A 170 -11.48 6.58 -11.92
CA ASN A 170 -10.71 7.69 -11.34
C ASN A 170 -9.89 7.27 -10.11
N ASP A 171 -8.90 6.37 -10.29
CA ASP A 171 -8.04 5.82 -9.23
C ASP A 171 -7.55 6.86 -8.22
N LEU A 172 -7.08 8.00 -8.71
CA LEU A 172 -6.52 9.03 -7.85
C LEU A 172 -7.58 9.78 -7.04
N GLU A 173 -8.77 10.00 -7.58
CA GLU A 173 -9.88 10.62 -6.82
C GLU A 173 -10.31 9.67 -5.70
N TRP A 174 -10.41 8.38 -6.01
CA TRP A 174 -10.69 7.34 -5.02
C TRP A 174 -9.63 7.31 -3.90
N VAL A 175 -8.35 7.40 -4.27
CA VAL A 175 -7.25 7.47 -3.28
C VAL A 175 -7.35 8.75 -2.45
N ASN A 176 -7.59 9.90 -3.08
CA ASN A 176 -7.72 11.18 -2.39
C ASN A 176 -8.86 11.15 -1.37
N ASP A 177 -10.01 10.58 -1.72
CA ASP A 177 -11.13 10.45 -0.79
C ASP A 177 -10.85 9.48 0.36
N LEU A 178 -10.23 8.33 0.07
CA LEU A 178 -9.82 7.36 1.08
C LEU A 178 -8.87 8.00 2.11
N VAL A 179 -7.88 8.76 1.61
CA VAL A 179 -6.94 9.53 2.44
C VAL A 179 -7.69 10.54 3.31
N GLY A 180 -8.67 11.24 2.72
CA GLY A 180 -9.56 12.13 3.47
C GLY A 180 -10.29 11.41 4.60
N GLY A 181 -10.83 10.22 4.35
CA GLY A 181 -11.50 9.39 5.35
C GLY A 181 -10.59 8.94 6.50
N ILE A 182 -9.36 8.52 6.18
CA ILE A 182 -8.36 8.14 7.18
C ILE A 182 -7.98 9.34 8.05
N ILE A 183 -7.67 10.49 7.45
CA ILE A 183 -7.31 11.71 8.18
C ILE A 183 -8.46 12.18 9.09
N ARG A 184 -9.71 12.12 8.61
CA ARG A 184 -10.89 12.45 9.42
C ARG A 184 -11.02 11.57 10.65
N THR A 185 -10.65 10.29 10.55
CA THR A 185 -10.74 9.31 11.64
C THR A 185 -9.54 9.40 12.58
N ALA A 186 -8.35 9.66 12.04
CA ALA A 186 -7.08 9.71 12.76
C ALA A 186 -6.67 11.14 13.13
N GLN A 187 -7.62 11.98 13.56
CA GLN A 187 -7.32 13.38 13.92
C GLN A 187 -6.29 13.48 15.06
N PRO A 188 -5.47 14.53 15.09
CA PRO A 188 -4.53 14.78 16.19
C PRO A 188 -5.24 14.73 17.55
N GLY A 189 -4.73 13.92 18.48
CA GLY A 189 -5.32 13.73 19.81
C GLY A 189 -6.42 12.67 19.90
N SER A 190 -6.86 12.08 18.80
CA SER A 190 -7.70 10.88 18.81
C SER A 190 -6.90 9.64 19.22
N GLU A 191 -7.58 8.60 19.72
CA GLU A 191 -6.94 7.33 20.04
C GLU A 191 -6.27 6.73 18.79
N VAL A 192 -6.97 6.73 17.65
CA VAL A 192 -6.46 6.24 16.36
C VAL A 192 -5.24 7.06 15.92
N GLY A 193 -5.34 8.39 15.87
CA GLY A 193 -4.25 9.26 15.42
C GLY A 193 -3.00 9.19 16.30
N SER A 194 -3.15 8.86 17.58
CA SER A 194 -2.00 8.68 18.49
C SER A 194 -1.21 7.38 18.25
N ARG A 195 -1.78 6.42 17.49
CA ARG A 195 -1.22 5.07 17.29
C ARG A 195 -1.06 4.68 15.84
N LEU A 196 -1.72 5.35 14.92
CA LEU A 196 -1.64 5.08 13.49
C LEU A 196 -0.44 5.81 12.88
N HIS A 197 0.49 5.04 12.31
CA HIS A 197 1.52 5.55 11.42
C HIS A 197 1.03 5.36 9.98
N PHE A 198 0.61 6.46 9.36
CA PHE A 198 0.09 6.44 7.99
C PHE A 198 1.13 6.96 7.00
N SER A 199 1.39 6.23 5.93
CA SER A 199 2.32 6.61 4.86
C SER A 199 1.69 6.40 3.50
N ILE A 200 1.97 7.33 2.58
CA ILE A 200 1.53 7.26 1.18
C ILE A 200 2.77 7.23 0.29
N ILE A 201 2.76 6.32 -0.67
CA ILE A 201 3.80 6.12 -1.66
C ILE A 201 3.11 6.15 -3.01
N MET A 202 3.58 7.02 -3.90
CA MET A 202 3.03 7.17 -5.25
C MET A 202 4.16 6.91 -6.24
N SER A 203 3.99 5.92 -7.12
CA SER A 203 4.94 5.63 -8.20
C SER A 203 4.55 6.37 -9.48
N TYR A 204 5.54 6.69 -10.30
CA TYR A 204 5.32 7.26 -11.64
C TYR A 204 4.85 6.20 -12.65
N GLY A 205 5.02 4.91 -12.34
CA GLY A 205 4.71 3.84 -13.27
C GLY A 205 5.67 3.83 -14.47
N ALA A 206 5.24 3.28 -15.59
CA ALA A 206 6.03 3.29 -16.81
C ALA A 206 5.93 4.65 -17.48
N VAL A 207 7.08 5.13 -17.93
CA VAL A 207 7.16 6.26 -18.83
C VAL A 207 6.60 5.81 -20.17
N SER A 208 5.38 6.23 -20.52
CA SER A 208 4.90 6.11 -21.89
C SER A 208 5.71 7.06 -22.77
N ASN A 209 6.31 6.54 -23.85
CA ASN A 209 7.10 7.34 -24.81
C ASN A 209 6.29 8.44 -25.53
N ASP A 210 4.99 8.58 -25.25
CA ASP A 210 4.13 9.64 -25.80
C ASP A 210 4.14 10.93 -24.97
N GLU A 211 4.74 10.94 -23.77
CA GLU A 211 4.92 12.15 -22.96
C GLU A 211 6.19 12.90 -23.41
N ASP A 212 6.18 13.36 -24.66
CA ASP A 212 7.14 14.32 -25.16
C ASP A 212 6.98 15.66 -24.39
N SER A 213 8.07 16.09 -23.75
CA SER A 213 8.47 17.50 -23.66
C SER A 213 7.74 18.45 -22.69
N ASN A 214 7.45 18.08 -21.43
CA ASN A 214 7.08 19.10 -20.41
C ASN A 214 7.82 19.05 -19.07
N LEU A 215 8.80 18.17 -18.91
CA LEU A 215 9.75 18.25 -17.78
C LEU A 215 11.00 19.03 -18.18
N LEU A 216 10.84 20.31 -18.49
CA LEU A 216 11.93 21.29 -18.38
C LEU A 216 11.66 22.14 -17.15
N ILE A 217 12.52 21.95 -16.15
CA ILE A 217 12.65 22.73 -14.92
C ILE A 217 12.97 24.19 -15.26
#